data_AF-A0A518H282-F1
#
_entry.id   AF-A0A518H282-F1
#
_cell.length_a   1.000
_cell.length_b   1.000
_cell.length_c   1.000
_cell.angle_alpha   90.00
_cell.angle_beta   90.00
_cell.angle_gamma   90.00
#
_symmetry.space_group_name_H-M   'P 1'
#
loop_
_entity.id
_entity.type
_entity.pdbx_description
1 polymer ?
#
loop_
_entity_poly.entity_id
_entity_poly.type
_entity_poly.pdbx_seq_one_letter_code
_entity_poly.pdbx_strand_id
1 'polypeptide(L)'
;MTTLALPTIGHNAPPSDAEMLRESLLSAHESLLTNAEKLVESVGRIPERCEDDSTAGKIGDLIKLLTGQRKNLESARVAEKEPFLSLGRAVDGFFKGYIDQLDAAKTKAQKPLDAYLKLKAEEERRRRLEEAEALRLQAEKEAEAAAALEAAQLQPLAESALDQAQVTEQQALRAHASAAAKPAGMAQARGSSGSLASLRTRWVGEVTDRNQLDLDALRAHIPLEALQKAVNAFVAAGGRELKGAKIFEKSEAVVR
;
A
#
# COMPACT_ATOMS: atom_id res chain seq x y z
N MET A 1 -59.57 10.86 1.05
CA MET A 1 -59.49 10.73 -0.42
C MET A 1 -58.08 11.10 -0.83
N THR A 2 -57.20 10.12 -0.93
CA THR A 2 -55.79 10.33 -1.27
C THR A 2 -55.67 10.24 -2.78
N THR A 3 -55.29 11.35 -3.40
CA THR A 3 -55.13 11.52 -4.85
C THR A 3 -54.05 10.56 -5.36
N LEU A 4 -54.46 9.56 -6.13
CA LEU A 4 -53.56 8.69 -6.91
C LEU A 4 -52.94 9.54 -8.03
N ALA A 5 -51.68 9.95 -7.84
CA ALA A 5 -50.89 10.56 -8.90
C ALA A 5 -50.63 9.49 -9.99
N LEU A 6 -51.18 9.72 -11.18
CA LEU A 6 -50.97 8.84 -12.34
C LEU A 6 -49.48 8.86 -12.75
N PRO A 7 -48.88 7.70 -13.06
CA PRO A 7 -47.49 7.63 -13.49
C PRO A 7 -47.30 8.41 -14.81
N THR A 8 -46.33 9.31 -14.82
CA THR A 8 -45.97 10.13 -15.99
C THR A 8 -45.19 9.30 -17.02
N ILE A 9 -45.45 9.58 -18.31
CA ILE A 9 -44.82 8.96 -19.48
C ILE A 9 -43.28 9.04 -19.35
N GLY A 10 -42.63 7.88 -19.23
CA GLY A 10 -41.16 7.77 -19.07
C GLY A 10 -40.70 6.69 -18.10
N HIS A 11 -41.60 6.09 -17.30
CA HIS A 11 -41.27 5.09 -16.27
C HIS A 11 -41.31 3.64 -16.76
N ASN A 12 -41.00 3.39 -18.04
CA ASN A 12 -40.86 2.02 -18.58
C ASN A 12 -39.37 1.67 -18.73
N ALA A 13 -38.59 1.88 -17.68
CA ALA A 13 -37.26 1.31 -17.61
C ALA A 13 -37.41 -0.17 -17.23
N PRO A 14 -36.86 -1.12 -18.02
CA PRO A 14 -36.87 -2.51 -17.61
C PRO A 14 -36.11 -2.66 -16.28
N PRO A 15 -36.50 -3.61 -15.42
CA PRO A 15 -35.78 -3.86 -14.17
C PRO A 15 -34.31 -4.18 -14.46
N SER A 16 -33.42 -3.70 -13.61
CA SER A 16 -31.99 -4.00 -13.71
C SER A 16 -31.71 -5.48 -13.44
N ASP A 17 -30.59 -6.00 -13.95
CA ASP A 17 -30.16 -7.38 -13.70
C ASP A 17 -30.09 -7.70 -12.20
N ALA A 18 -29.72 -6.72 -11.37
CA ALA A 18 -29.67 -6.86 -9.92
C ALA A 18 -31.08 -6.97 -9.29
N GLU A 19 -32.06 -6.22 -9.80
CA GLU A 19 -33.45 -6.29 -9.35
C GLU A 19 -34.09 -7.62 -9.78
N MET A 20 -33.86 -8.04 -11.01
CA MET A 20 -34.33 -9.35 -11.52
C MET A 20 -33.73 -10.50 -10.71
N LEU A 21 -32.42 -10.45 -10.41
CA LEU A 21 -31.76 -11.43 -9.57
C LEU A 21 -32.35 -11.44 -8.15
N ARG A 22 -32.60 -10.27 -7.57
CA ARG A 22 -33.19 -10.16 -6.23
C ARG A 22 -34.58 -10.79 -6.18
N GLU A 23 -35.43 -10.53 -7.17
CA GLU A 23 -36.77 -11.13 -7.26
C GLU A 23 -36.69 -12.65 -7.43
N SER A 24 -35.78 -13.12 -8.28
CA SER A 24 -35.52 -14.56 -8.45
C SER A 24 -35.05 -15.22 -7.15
N LEU A 25 -34.16 -14.58 -6.39
CA LEU A 25 -33.68 -15.09 -5.09
C LEU A 25 -34.79 -15.14 -4.04
N LEU A 26 -35.66 -14.12 -3.99
CA LEU A 26 -36.80 -14.10 -3.07
C LEU A 26 -37.77 -15.25 -3.37
N SER A 27 -38.08 -15.46 -4.65
CA SER A 27 -38.96 -16.54 -5.09
C SER A 27 -38.35 -17.93 -4.84
N ALA A 28 -37.08 -18.13 -5.21
CA ALA A 28 -36.40 -19.42 -5.08
C ALA A 28 -36.20 -19.85 -3.62
N HIS A 29 -36.02 -18.90 -2.71
CA HIS A 29 -35.68 -19.16 -1.29
C HIS A 29 -36.78 -18.76 -0.30
N GLU A 30 -38.02 -18.54 -0.76
CA GLU A 30 -39.15 -18.09 0.07
C GLU A 30 -39.34 -18.93 1.34
N SER A 31 -39.29 -20.25 1.21
CA SER A 31 -39.46 -21.18 2.34
C SER A 31 -38.33 -21.05 3.38
N LEU A 32 -37.08 -20.84 2.94
CA LEU A 32 -35.93 -20.64 3.82
C LEU A 32 -36.02 -19.30 4.55
N LEU A 33 -36.45 -18.25 3.87
CA LEU A 33 -36.63 -16.92 4.46
C LEU A 33 -37.75 -16.93 5.50
N THR A 34 -38.91 -17.50 5.14
CA THR A 34 -40.06 -17.63 6.04
C THR A 34 -39.71 -18.44 7.30
N ASN A 35 -38.93 -19.52 7.17
CA ASN A 35 -38.49 -20.32 8.31
C ASN A 35 -37.52 -19.55 9.21
N ALA A 36 -36.64 -18.72 8.63
CA ALA A 36 -35.75 -17.87 9.41
C ALA A 36 -36.54 -16.81 10.22
N GLU A 37 -37.53 -16.16 9.60
CA GLU A 37 -38.40 -15.19 10.27
C GLU A 37 -39.15 -15.83 11.46
N LYS A 38 -39.75 -17.00 11.26
CA LYS A 38 -40.44 -17.74 12.33
C LYS A 38 -39.54 -18.11 13.49
N LEU A 39 -38.31 -18.54 13.21
CA LEU A 39 -37.33 -18.86 14.26
C LEU A 39 -36.90 -17.60 15.02
N VAL A 40 -36.72 -16.46 14.35
CA VAL A 40 -36.42 -15.18 15.00
C VAL A 40 -37.59 -14.75 15.89
N GLU A 41 -38.83 -14.85 15.41
CA GLU A 41 -40.02 -14.55 16.21
C GLU A 41 -40.10 -15.40 17.48
N SER A 42 -39.71 -16.68 17.39
CA SER A 42 -39.73 -17.59 18.54
C SER A 42 -38.80 -17.19 19.69
N VAL A 43 -37.76 -16.38 19.41
CA VAL A 43 -36.86 -15.81 20.44
C VAL A 43 -37.63 -14.90 21.40
N GLY A 44 -38.68 -14.23 20.94
CA GLY A 44 -39.53 -13.38 21.79
C GLY A 44 -40.27 -14.13 22.90
N ARG A 45 -40.29 -15.47 22.86
CA ARG A 45 -40.92 -16.33 23.87
C ARG A 45 -39.94 -16.84 24.93
N ILE A 46 -38.65 -16.50 24.81
CA ILE A 46 -37.61 -16.90 25.77
C ILE A 46 -37.75 -16.05 27.04
N PRO A 47 -37.72 -16.66 28.25
CA PRO A 47 -37.75 -15.92 29.50
C PRO A 47 -36.44 -15.11 29.72
N GLU A 48 -36.53 -14.01 30.48
CA GLU A 48 -35.36 -13.15 30.79
C GLU A 48 -34.29 -13.90 31.60
N ARG A 49 -34.70 -14.87 32.41
CA ARG A 49 -33.82 -15.72 33.20
C ARG A 49 -34.20 -17.19 33.04
N CYS A 50 -33.19 -18.03 32.96
CA CYS A 50 -33.35 -19.48 32.95
C CYS A 50 -33.20 -19.99 34.37
N GLU A 51 -34.27 -20.54 34.94
CA GLU A 51 -34.31 -21.00 36.33
C GLU A 51 -34.28 -22.54 36.47
N ASP A 52 -34.55 -23.27 35.40
CA ASP A 52 -34.62 -24.73 35.37
C ASP A 52 -33.96 -25.37 34.14
N ASP A 53 -33.46 -26.60 34.31
CA ASP A 53 -32.77 -27.36 33.25
C ASP A 53 -33.68 -27.67 32.05
N SER A 54 -35.00 -27.79 32.27
CA SER A 54 -35.96 -28.01 31.19
C SER A 54 -36.06 -26.78 30.27
N THR A 55 -36.15 -25.57 30.84
CA THR A 55 -36.09 -24.33 30.06
C THR A 55 -34.72 -24.14 29.41
N ALA A 56 -33.64 -24.49 30.10
CA ALA A 56 -32.28 -24.46 29.54
C ALA A 56 -32.17 -25.37 28.30
N GLY A 57 -32.73 -26.57 28.37
CA GLY A 57 -32.79 -27.52 27.25
C GLY A 57 -33.55 -26.97 26.05
N LYS A 58 -34.74 -26.39 26.27
CA LYS A 58 -35.55 -25.77 25.19
C LYS A 58 -34.83 -24.57 24.55
N ILE A 59 -34.15 -23.75 25.34
CA ILE A 59 -33.32 -22.65 24.83
C ILE A 59 -32.16 -23.22 24.00
N GLY A 60 -31.50 -24.29 24.46
CA GLY A 60 -30.46 -24.99 23.72
C GLY A 60 -30.95 -25.52 22.36
N ASP A 61 -32.11 -26.17 22.33
CA ASP A 61 -32.73 -26.67 21.09
C ASP A 61 -33.05 -25.52 20.12
N LEU A 62 -33.59 -24.41 20.63
CA LEU A 62 -33.85 -23.22 19.81
C LEU A 62 -32.55 -22.61 19.25
N ILE A 63 -31.49 -22.50 20.05
CA ILE A 63 -30.16 -22.05 19.59
C ILE A 63 -29.64 -22.98 18.49
N LYS A 64 -29.84 -24.29 18.61
CA LYS A 64 -29.45 -25.28 17.60
C LYS A 64 -30.22 -25.08 16.30
N LEU A 65 -31.53 -24.86 16.36
CA LEU A 65 -32.37 -24.57 15.19
C LEU A 65 -31.95 -23.26 14.50
N LEU A 66 -31.73 -22.18 15.27
CA LEU A 66 -31.23 -20.91 14.75
C LEU A 66 -29.88 -21.08 14.06
N THR A 67 -28.96 -21.82 14.68
CA THR A 67 -27.64 -22.08 14.12
C THR A 67 -27.73 -22.92 12.85
N GLY A 68 -28.61 -23.92 12.81
CA GLY A 68 -28.87 -24.74 11.62
C GLY A 68 -29.43 -23.90 10.47
N GLN A 69 -30.44 -23.07 10.74
CA GLN A 69 -31.05 -22.22 9.71
C GLN A 69 -30.06 -21.17 9.18
N ARG A 70 -29.21 -20.60 10.05
CA ARG A 70 -28.11 -19.72 9.62
C ARG A 70 -27.16 -20.43 8.64
N LYS A 71 -26.79 -21.68 8.94
CA LYS A 71 -25.92 -22.48 8.06
C LYS A 71 -26.61 -22.74 6.71
N ASN A 72 -27.90 -23.08 6.70
CA ASN A 72 -28.67 -23.30 5.47
C ASN A 72 -28.70 -22.04 4.58
N LEU A 73 -28.96 -20.86 5.16
CA LEU A 73 -28.93 -19.59 4.43
C LEU A 73 -27.55 -19.28 3.87
N GLU A 74 -26.48 -19.52 4.64
CA GLU A 74 -25.11 -19.31 4.17
C GLU A 74 -24.74 -20.28 3.03
N SER A 75 -25.14 -21.55 3.13
CA SER A 75 -24.96 -22.53 2.07
C SER A 75 -25.70 -22.13 0.79
N ALA A 76 -26.95 -21.69 0.89
CA ALA A 76 -27.72 -21.17 -0.24
C ALA A 76 -27.03 -19.93 -0.85
N ARG A 77 -26.59 -18.97 -0.03
CA ARG A 77 -25.86 -17.78 -0.47
C ARG A 77 -24.59 -18.14 -1.25
N VAL A 78 -23.81 -19.10 -0.76
CA VAL A 78 -22.58 -19.56 -1.43
C VAL A 78 -22.92 -20.24 -2.75
N ALA A 79 -23.94 -21.10 -2.78
CA ALA A 79 -24.37 -21.80 -3.99
C ALA A 79 -24.83 -20.83 -5.09
N GLU A 80 -25.67 -19.85 -4.75
CA GLU A 80 -26.15 -18.81 -5.69
C GLU A 80 -25.02 -17.91 -6.18
N LYS A 81 -24.04 -17.63 -5.32
CA LYS A 81 -22.91 -16.74 -5.65
C LYS A 81 -21.87 -17.43 -6.54
N GLU A 82 -21.73 -18.74 -6.46
CA GLU A 82 -20.63 -19.47 -7.11
C GLU A 82 -20.59 -19.32 -8.64
N PRO A 83 -21.72 -19.39 -9.38
CA PRO A 83 -21.72 -19.15 -10.83
C PRO A 83 -21.15 -17.78 -11.20
N PHE A 84 -21.53 -16.72 -10.47
CA PHE A 84 -21.04 -15.36 -10.71
C PHE A 84 -19.55 -15.22 -10.36
N LEU A 85 -19.09 -15.86 -9.29
CA LEU A 85 -17.67 -15.89 -8.94
C LEU A 85 -16.84 -16.65 -9.99
N SER A 86 -17.37 -17.76 -10.50
CA SER A 86 -16.72 -18.53 -11.58
C SER A 86 -16.60 -17.69 -12.85
N LEU A 87 -17.67 -17.01 -13.25
CA LEU A 87 -17.66 -16.08 -14.39
C LEU A 87 -16.68 -14.91 -14.16
N GLY A 88 -16.69 -14.31 -12.96
CA GLY A 88 -15.74 -13.26 -12.58
C GLY A 88 -14.30 -13.73 -12.69
N ARG A 89 -13.97 -14.91 -12.14
CA ARG A 89 -12.63 -15.52 -12.23
C ARG A 89 -12.24 -15.82 -13.69
N ALA A 90 -13.17 -16.18 -14.56
CA ALA A 90 -12.91 -16.41 -15.98
C ALA A 90 -12.53 -15.10 -16.69
N VAL A 91 -13.25 -14.01 -16.42
CA VAL A 91 -12.95 -12.67 -16.93
C VAL A 91 -11.59 -12.21 -16.41
N ASP A 92 -11.35 -12.31 -15.10
CA ASP A 92 -10.09 -11.95 -14.47
C ASP A 92 -8.92 -12.74 -15.07
N GLY A 93 -9.09 -14.05 -15.21
CA GLY A 93 -8.08 -14.94 -15.79
C GLY A 93 -7.77 -14.60 -17.26
N PHE A 94 -8.79 -14.29 -18.05
CA PHE A 94 -8.62 -13.88 -19.45
C PHE A 94 -7.75 -12.63 -19.57
N PHE A 95 -8.06 -11.57 -18.81
CA PHE A 95 -7.29 -10.32 -18.85
C PHE A 95 -5.93 -10.45 -18.17
N LYS A 96 -5.82 -11.23 -17.09
CA LYS A 96 -4.57 -11.44 -16.36
C LYS A 96 -3.46 -11.94 -17.26
N GLY A 97 -3.74 -12.85 -18.19
CA GLY A 97 -2.73 -13.35 -19.14
C GLY A 97 -2.09 -12.23 -19.98
N TYR A 98 -2.90 -11.28 -20.46
CA TYR A 98 -2.41 -10.13 -21.24
C TYR A 98 -1.70 -9.10 -20.36
N ILE A 99 -2.24 -8.82 -19.16
CA ILE A 99 -1.62 -7.90 -18.20
C ILE A 99 -0.23 -8.42 -17.81
N ASP A 100 -0.12 -9.69 -17.44
CA ASP A 100 1.14 -10.31 -17.04
C ASP A 100 2.17 -10.27 -18.20
N GLN A 101 1.74 -10.47 -19.45
CA GLN A 101 2.61 -10.32 -20.64
C GLN A 101 3.10 -8.88 -20.83
N LEU A 102 2.20 -7.90 -20.68
CA LEU A 102 2.56 -6.47 -20.78
C LEU A 102 3.52 -6.06 -19.66
N ASP A 103 3.29 -6.53 -18.43
CA ASP A 103 4.19 -6.27 -17.30
C ASP A 103 5.56 -6.92 -17.49
N ALA A 104 5.62 -8.14 -18.03
CA ALA A 104 6.86 -8.79 -18.39
C ALA A 104 7.60 -8.04 -19.50
N ALA A 105 6.89 -7.59 -20.55
CA ALA A 105 7.46 -6.81 -21.64
C ALA A 105 7.99 -5.45 -21.15
N LYS A 106 7.20 -4.74 -20.32
CA LYS A 106 7.60 -3.50 -19.67
C LYS A 106 8.86 -3.69 -18.84
N THR A 107 8.91 -4.74 -18.01
CA THR A 107 10.09 -5.04 -17.18
C THR A 107 11.33 -5.30 -18.04
N LYS A 108 11.19 -6.02 -19.16
CA LYS A 108 12.27 -6.23 -20.12
C LYS A 108 12.74 -4.92 -20.77
N ALA A 109 11.83 -4.03 -21.14
CA ALA A 109 12.14 -2.73 -21.72
C ALA A 109 12.73 -1.73 -20.71
N GLN A 110 12.34 -1.82 -19.43
CA GLN A 110 12.83 -0.95 -18.36
C GLN A 110 14.32 -1.20 -18.06
N LYS A 111 14.77 -2.46 -18.11
CA LYS A 111 16.18 -2.82 -17.81
C LYS A 111 17.23 -2.03 -18.62
N PRO A 112 17.20 -2.00 -19.97
CA PRO A 112 18.16 -1.22 -20.74
C PRO A 112 18.00 0.29 -20.53
N LEU A 113 16.77 0.78 -20.32
CA LEU A 113 16.52 2.20 -20.01
C LEU A 113 17.18 2.60 -18.68
N ASP A 114 17.03 1.79 -17.64
CA ASP A 114 17.67 2.01 -16.33
C ASP A 114 19.20 1.98 -16.45
N ALA A 115 19.74 1.02 -17.22
CA ALA A 115 21.19 0.93 -17.47
C ALA A 115 21.72 2.17 -18.19
N TYR A 116 21.03 2.62 -19.24
CA TYR A 116 21.40 3.83 -19.98
C TYR A 116 21.33 5.10 -19.11
N LEU A 117 20.26 5.27 -18.34
CA LEU A 117 20.12 6.44 -17.47
C LEU A 117 21.16 6.45 -16.35
N LYS A 118 21.55 5.28 -15.81
CA LYS A 118 22.65 5.15 -14.84
C LYS A 118 23.98 5.54 -15.47
N LEU A 119 24.30 5.00 -16.64
CA LEU A 119 25.52 5.35 -17.38
C LEU A 119 25.58 6.86 -17.65
N LYS A 120 24.49 7.44 -18.15
CA LYS A 120 24.38 8.89 -18.40
C LYS A 120 24.57 9.71 -17.12
N ALA A 121 24.03 9.26 -15.98
CA ALA A 121 24.21 9.93 -14.70
C ALA A 121 25.66 9.83 -14.19
N GLU A 122 26.33 8.70 -14.43
CA GLU A 122 27.74 8.49 -14.09
C GLU A 122 28.67 9.33 -14.96
N GLU A 123 28.42 9.40 -16.27
CA GLU A 123 29.16 10.25 -17.22
C GLU A 123 29.01 11.73 -16.87
N GLU A 124 27.78 12.19 -16.62
CA GLU A 124 27.52 13.57 -16.22
C GLU A 124 28.18 13.90 -14.87
N ARG A 125 28.16 12.96 -13.92
CA ARG A 125 28.89 13.12 -12.66
C ARG A 125 30.39 13.22 -12.89
N ARG A 126 30.97 12.34 -13.71
CA ARG A 126 32.41 12.36 -14.03
C ARG A 126 32.80 13.68 -14.68
N ARG A 127 32.03 14.14 -15.67
CA ARG A 127 32.26 15.43 -16.34
C ARG A 127 32.23 16.59 -15.35
N ARG A 128 31.26 16.64 -14.44
CA ARG A 128 31.19 17.72 -13.43
C ARG A 128 32.33 17.65 -12.40
N LEU A 129 32.81 16.46 -12.08
CA LEU A 129 33.98 16.28 -11.21
C LEU A 129 35.25 16.77 -11.90
N GLU A 130 35.46 16.39 -13.17
CA GLU A 130 36.59 16.87 -13.99
C GLU A 130 36.56 18.39 -14.16
N GLU A 131 35.39 18.98 -14.45
CA GLU A 131 35.20 20.44 -14.53
C GLU A 131 35.49 21.12 -13.17
N ALA A 132 35.06 20.54 -12.05
CA ALA A 132 35.34 21.06 -10.71
C ALA A 132 36.83 20.97 -10.34
N GLU A 133 37.51 19.88 -10.70
CA GLU A 133 38.95 19.72 -10.49
C GLU A 133 39.77 20.69 -11.34
N ALA A 134 39.39 20.88 -12.60
CA ALA A 134 40.04 21.85 -13.49
C ALA A 134 39.91 23.29 -12.95
N LEU A 135 38.73 23.68 -12.46
CA LEU A 135 38.52 24.99 -11.83
C LEU A 135 39.32 25.13 -10.53
N ARG A 136 39.45 24.05 -9.73
CA ARG A 136 40.26 24.08 -8.51
C ARG A 136 41.75 24.28 -8.83
N LEU A 137 42.27 23.58 -9.85
CA LEU A 137 43.67 23.74 -10.28
C LEU A 137 43.93 25.14 -10.88
N GLN A 138 42.94 25.73 -11.57
CA GLN A 138 43.03 27.11 -12.05
C GLN A 138 43.08 28.10 -10.89
N ALA A 139 42.20 27.95 -9.90
CA ALA A 139 42.19 28.80 -8.70
C ALA A 139 43.52 28.73 -7.93
N GLU A 140 44.11 27.52 -7.81
CA GLU A 140 45.41 27.32 -7.16
C GLU A 140 46.54 28.04 -7.91
N LYS A 141 46.58 27.94 -9.25
CA LYS A 141 47.57 28.65 -10.08
C LYS A 141 47.41 30.18 -10.01
N GLU A 142 46.18 30.67 -9.99
CA GLU A 142 45.89 32.11 -9.88
C GLU A 142 46.28 32.64 -8.49
N ALA A 143 46.04 31.86 -7.44
CA ALA A 143 46.48 32.19 -6.08
C ALA A 143 48.01 32.21 -5.95
N GLU A 144 48.71 31.23 -6.54
CA GLU A 144 50.18 31.23 -6.60
C GLU A 144 50.74 32.44 -7.37
N ALA A 145 50.12 32.79 -8.50
CA ALA A 145 50.52 33.96 -9.28
C ALA A 145 50.28 35.27 -8.51
N ALA A 146 49.17 35.38 -7.79
CA ALA A 146 48.87 36.52 -6.94
C ALA A 146 49.90 36.65 -5.80
N ALA A 147 50.24 35.55 -5.12
CA ALA A 147 51.26 35.51 -4.08
C ALA A 147 52.65 35.92 -4.62
N ALA A 148 52.99 35.53 -5.85
CA ALA A 148 54.23 35.93 -6.50
C ALA A 148 54.27 37.44 -6.84
N LEU A 149 53.14 38.02 -7.28
CA LEU A 149 53.02 39.47 -7.55
C LEU A 149 53.09 40.29 -6.26
N GLU A 150 52.51 39.78 -5.17
CA GLU A 150 52.61 40.38 -3.84
C GLU A 150 54.06 40.37 -3.32
N ALA A 151 54.76 39.24 -3.47
CA ALA A 151 56.18 39.12 -3.14
C ALA A 151 57.06 40.08 -3.97
N ALA A 152 56.65 40.40 -5.20
CA ALA A 152 57.30 41.37 -6.08
C ALA A 152 56.92 42.84 -5.80
N GLN A 153 56.12 43.12 -4.75
CA GLN A 153 55.65 44.46 -4.35
C GLN A 153 54.81 45.20 -5.42
N LEU A 154 54.21 44.48 -6.36
CA LEU A 154 53.33 45.04 -7.39
C LEU A 154 51.88 45.12 -6.89
N GLN A 155 51.64 45.89 -5.82
CA GLN A 155 50.38 45.98 -5.06
C GLN A 155 49.09 46.05 -5.91
N PRO A 156 48.93 46.96 -6.88
CA PRO A 156 47.67 47.05 -7.65
C PRO A 156 47.44 45.86 -8.58
N LEU A 157 48.51 45.18 -9.02
CA LEU A 157 48.42 43.95 -9.83
C LEU A 157 48.15 42.73 -8.95
N ALA A 158 48.70 42.69 -7.73
CA ALA A 158 48.44 41.65 -6.75
C ALA A 158 46.99 41.64 -6.27
N GLU A 159 46.41 42.81 -5.96
CA GLU A 159 44.99 42.93 -5.57
C GLU A 159 44.05 42.43 -6.67
N SER A 160 44.26 42.85 -7.93
CA SER A 160 43.45 42.39 -9.06
C SER A 160 43.60 40.88 -9.30
N ALA A 161 44.76 40.29 -9.04
CA ALA A 161 45.00 38.86 -9.18
C ALA A 161 44.36 38.05 -8.04
N LEU A 162 44.37 38.59 -6.82
CA LEU A 162 43.67 38.00 -5.67
C LEU A 162 42.15 37.98 -5.86
N ASP A 163 41.56 39.06 -6.38
CA ASP A 163 40.13 39.11 -6.67
C ASP A 163 39.72 38.06 -7.73
N GLN A 164 40.56 37.86 -8.75
CA GLN A 164 40.35 36.83 -9.76
C GLN A 164 40.43 35.43 -9.15
N ALA A 165 41.46 35.16 -8.35
CA ALA A 165 41.64 33.88 -7.67
C ALA A 165 40.44 33.54 -6.75
N GLN A 166 39.92 34.52 -6.01
CA GLN A 166 38.74 34.34 -5.15
C GLN A 166 37.47 34.03 -5.94
N VAL A 167 37.26 34.70 -7.10
CA VAL A 167 36.12 34.42 -7.98
C VAL A 167 36.22 32.99 -8.54
N THR A 168 37.41 32.57 -8.99
CA THR A 168 37.65 31.22 -9.52
C THR A 168 37.50 30.15 -8.44
N GLU A 169 37.94 30.41 -7.21
CA GLU A 169 37.75 29.53 -6.06
C GLU A 169 36.26 29.35 -5.72
N GLN A 170 35.47 30.44 -5.69
CA GLN A 170 34.03 30.35 -5.48
C GLN A 170 33.33 29.57 -6.60
N GLN A 171 33.78 29.71 -7.85
CA GLN A 171 33.27 28.93 -8.97
C GLN A 171 33.61 27.44 -8.82
N ALA A 172 34.83 27.10 -8.39
CA ALA A 172 35.25 25.73 -8.12
C ALA A 172 34.41 25.08 -7.01
N LEU A 173 34.15 25.79 -5.91
CA LEU A 173 33.29 25.32 -4.81
C LEU A 173 31.85 25.07 -5.26
N ARG A 174 31.28 25.98 -6.08
CA ARG A 174 29.93 25.79 -6.65
C ARG A 174 29.88 24.62 -7.62
N ALA A 175 30.89 24.46 -8.47
CA ALA A 175 31.00 23.33 -9.40
C ALA A 175 31.08 22.00 -8.64
N HIS A 176 31.91 21.92 -7.60
CA HIS A 176 32.04 20.73 -6.75
C HIS A 176 30.72 20.40 -6.03
N ALA A 177 30.03 21.39 -5.46
CA ALA A 177 28.73 21.18 -4.83
C ALA A 177 27.66 20.68 -5.84
N SER A 178 27.72 21.15 -7.09
CA SER A 178 26.82 20.72 -8.16
C SER A 178 27.11 19.29 -8.66
N ALA A 179 28.36 18.84 -8.58
CA ALA A 179 28.78 17.48 -8.89
C ALA A 179 28.29 16.48 -7.82
N ALA A 180 28.20 16.91 -6.56
CA ALA A 180 27.66 16.13 -5.45
C ALA A 180 26.11 16.08 -5.41
N ALA A 181 25.41 16.75 -6.33
CA ALA A 181 23.95 16.80 -6.36
C ALA A 181 23.29 15.43 -6.68
N LYS A 182 21.98 15.31 -6.41
CA LYS A 182 21.24 14.05 -6.57
C LYS A 182 21.17 13.60 -8.05
N PRO A 183 21.31 12.28 -8.34
CA PRO A 183 21.29 11.74 -9.72
C PRO A 183 20.01 12.06 -10.51
N ALA A 184 18.88 12.28 -9.82
CA ALA A 184 17.57 12.54 -10.44
C ALA A 184 17.54 13.79 -11.34
N GLY A 185 18.42 14.77 -11.08
CA GLY A 185 18.58 15.96 -11.92
C GLY A 185 19.64 15.83 -13.02
N MET A 186 20.43 14.75 -13.03
CA MET A 186 21.59 14.61 -13.92
C MET A 186 21.26 13.83 -15.20
N ALA A 187 20.35 12.86 -15.13
CA ALA A 187 19.99 12.03 -16.29
C ALA A 187 18.48 12.08 -16.56
N GLN A 188 18.13 12.74 -17.67
CA GLN A 188 16.79 12.70 -18.25
C GLN A 188 16.85 12.28 -19.71
N ALA A 189 15.81 11.60 -20.19
CA ALA A 189 15.61 11.27 -21.59
C ALA A 189 14.16 11.58 -21.99
N ARG A 190 13.98 12.24 -23.14
CA ARG A 190 12.67 12.60 -23.68
C ARG A 190 12.34 11.74 -24.89
N GLY A 191 11.18 11.08 -24.87
CA GLY A 191 10.65 10.33 -26.00
C GLY A 191 9.91 11.22 -26.99
N SER A 192 9.82 10.77 -28.24
CA SER A 192 9.08 11.44 -29.32
C SER A 192 7.58 11.55 -29.05
N SER A 193 7.02 10.64 -28.25
CA SER A 193 5.62 10.63 -27.81
C SER A 193 5.36 11.49 -26.57
N GLY A 194 6.34 12.28 -26.12
CA GLY A 194 6.20 13.17 -24.95
C GLY A 194 6.54 12.53 -23.60
N SER A 195 7.04 11.28 -23.58
CA SER A 195 7.49 10.63 -22.35
C SER A 195 8.78 11.26 -21.80
N LEU A 196 8.92 11.31 -20.47
CA LEU A 196 10.14 11.74 -19.78
C LEU A 196 10.60 10.62 -18.84
N ALA A 197 11.78 10.08 -19.10
CA ALA A 197 12.43 9.11 -18.22
C ALA A 197 13.47 9.82 -17.37
N SER A 198 13.41 9.63 -16.05
CA SER A 198 14.36 10.18 -15.07
C SER A 198 14.65 9.16 -13.99
N LEU A 199 15.84 9.25 -13.39
CA LEU A 199 16.20 8.40 -12.25
C LEU A 199 15.50 8.89 -10.99
N ARG A 200 14.95 7.96 -10.21
CA ARG A 200 14.47 8.22 -8.85
C ARG A 200 15.19 7.30 -7.87
N THR A 201 15.76 7.89 -6.83
CA THR A 201 16.34 7.14 -5.72
C THR A 201 15.30 7.00 -4.62
N ARG A 202 15.13 5.78 -4.09
CA ARG A 202 14.33 5.51 -2.90
C ARG A 202 15.13 4.64 -1.94
N TRP A 203 14.98 4.86 -0.65
CA TRP A 203 15.51 3.96 0.36
C TRP A 203 14.62 2.72 0.43
N VAL A 204 15.24 1.54 0.46
CA VAL A 204 14.55 0.25 0.62
C VAL A 204 15.26 -0.47 1.76
N GLY A 205 14.50 -0.99 2.71
CA GLY A 205 15.00 -1.83 3.79
C GLY A 205 14.67 -3.30 3.52
N GLU A 206 15.62 -4.19 3.79
CA GLU A 206 15.45 -5.64 3.75
C GLU A 206 15.82 -6.21 5.13
N VAL A 207 15.03 -7.16 5.61
CA VAL A 207 15.30 -7.82 6.90
C VAL A 207 16.28 -8.96 6.66
N THR A 208 17.51 -8.81 7.13
CA THR A 208 18.55 -9.84 6.99
C THR A 208 18.48 -10.91 8.10
N ASP A 209 18.29 -10.48 9.35
CA ASP A 209 18.17 -11.38 10.50
C ASP A 209 17.06 -10.88 11.43
N ARG A 210 16.09 -11.74 11.72
CA ARG A 210 14.96 -11.44 12.59
C ARG A 210 15.37 -11.26 14.05
N ASN A 211 16.41 -11.96 14.52
CA ASN A 211 16.82 -11.95 15.92
C ASN A 211 17.66 -10.73 16.29
N GLN A 212 18.36 -10.16 15.31
CA GLN A 212 19.15 -8.94 15.49
C GLN A 212 18.35 -7.66 15.17
N LEU A 213 17.12 -7.81 14.65
CA LEU A 213 16.26 -6.68 14.32
C LEU A 213 15.74 -6.01 15.60
N ASP A 214 16.00 -4.72 15.74
CA ASP A 214 15.46 -3.92 16.84
C ASP A 214 13.95 -3.71 16.68
N LEU A 215 13.18 -4.49 17.43
CA LEU A 215 11.72 -4.45 17.43
C LEU A 215 11.17 -3.24 18.20
N ASP A 216 11.94 -2.65 19.11
CA ASP A 216 11.50 -1.47 19.87
C ASP A 216 11.52 -0.22 19.00
N ALA A 217 12.55 -0.06 18.15
CA ALA A 217 12.59 1.00 17.14
C ALA A 217 11.45 0.89 16.11
N LEU A 218 11.05 -0.34 15.77
CA LEU A 218 9.94 -0.59 14.83
C LEU A 218 8.56 -0.48 15.47
N ARG A 219 8.46 -0.45 16.80
CA ARG A 219 7.19 -0.50 17.52
C ARG A 219 6.19 0.59 17.13
N ALA A 220 6.68 1.80 16.83
CA ALA A 220 5.84 2.92 16.36
C ALA A 220 5.33 2.75 14.92
N HIS A 221 5.95 1.87 14.13
CA HIS A 221 5.60 1.61 12.73
C HIS A 221 4.79 0.32 12.55
N ILE A 222 4.63 -0.49 13.61
CA ILE A 222 3.82 -1.71 13.58
C ILE A 222 2.36 -1.35 13.93
N PRO A 223 1.38 -1.67 13.06
CA PRO A 223 -0.02 -1.40 13.36
C PRO A 223 -0.51 -2.26 14.54
N LEU A 224 -1.46 -1.71 15.31
CA LEU A 224 -1.99 -2.38 16.52
C LEU A 224 -2.57 -3.77 16.20
N GLU A 225 -3.16 -3.96 15.03
CA GLU A 225 -3.67 -5.27 14.60
C GLU A 225 -2.59 -6.34 14.46
N ALA A 226 -1.39 -5.96 14.00
CA ALA A 226 -0.26 -6.88 13.91
C ALA A 226 0.25 -7.27 15.30
N LEU A 227 0.24 -6.32 16.24
CA LEU A 227 0.54 -6.60 17.65
C LEU A 227 -0.51 -7.53 18.26
N GLN A 228 -1.81 -7.28 18.03
CA GLN A 228 -2.87 -8.14 18.54
C GLN A 228 -2.80 -9.56 17.96
N LYS A 229 -2.46 -9.72 16.67
CA LYS A 229 -2.21 -11.03 16.06
C LYS A 229 -1.04 -11.75 16.73
N ALA A 230 0.04 -11.05 17.05
CA ALA A 230 1.17 -11.60 17.78
C ALA A 230 0.78 -12.03 19.21
N VAL A 231 -0.03 -11.23 19.93
CA VAL A 231 -0.56 -11.58 21.26
C VAL A 231 -1.45 -12.82 21.19
N ASN A 232 -2.37 -12.90 20.22
CA ASN A 232 -3.24 -14.07 20.05
C ASN A 232 -2.43 -15.34 19.73
N ALA A 233 -1.39 -15.23 18.91
CA ALA A 233 -0.48 -16.33 18.63
C ALA A 233 0.30 -16.77 19.88
N PHE A 234 0.72 -15.83 20.73
CA PHE A 234 1.37 -16.10 22.01
C PHE A 234 0.43 -16.82 23.00
N VAL A 235 -0.82 -16.36 23.10
CA VAL A 235 -1.86 -17.01 23.93
C VAL A 235 -2.16 -18.42 23.43
N ALA A 236 -2.27 -18.61 22.11
CA ALA A 236 -2.48 -19.93 21.51
C ALA A 236 -1.31 -20.89 21.75
N ALA A 237 -0.08 -20.37 21.83
CA ALA A 237 1.12 -21.14 22.20
C ALA A 237 1.19 -21.46 23.70
N GLY A 238 0.23 -20.99 24.52
CA GLY A 238 0.14 -21.25 25.95
C GLY A 238 0.67 -20.13 26.85
N GLY A 239 1.04 -18.98 26.28
CA GLY A 239 1.47 -17.81 27.05
C GLY A 239 0.29 -17.14 27.77
N ARG A 240 0.37 -17.05 29.11
CA ARG A 240 -0.72 -16.49 29.95
C ARG A 240 -0.40 -15.13 30.55
N GLU A 241 0.87 -14.73 30.56
CA GLU A 241 1.33 -13.45 31.09
C GLU A 241 2.17 -12.73 30.04
N LEU A 242 1.77 -11.50 29.69
CA LEU A 242 2.50 -10.64 28.78
C LEU A 242 2.38 -9.18 29.23
N LYS A 243 3.53 -8.50 29.41
CA LYS A 243 3.55 -7.11 29.85
C LYS A 243 2.83 -6.21 28.85
N GLY A 244 1.78 -5.52 29.30
CA GLY A 244 0.98 -4.61 28.48
C GLY A 244 -0.22 -5.25 27.76
N ALA A 245 -0.46 -6.56 27.94
CA ALA A 245 -1.69 -7.22 27.48
C ALA A 245 -2.46 -7.80 28.67
N LYS A 246 -3.80 -7.71 28.62
CA LYS A 246 -4.68 -8.39 29.60
C LYS A 246 -5.17 -9.69 28.98
N ILE A 247 -4.74 -10.81 29.55
CA ILE A 247 -5.18 -12.16 29.16
C ILE A 247 -6.12 -12.65 30.24
N PHE A 248 -7.31 -13.13 29.87
CA PHE A 248 -8.35 -13.60 30.80
C PHE A 248 -9.09 -14.80 30.23
N GLU A 249 -9.62 -15.63 31.13
CA GLU A 249 -10.48 -16.76 30.79
C GLU A 249 -11.92 -16.27 30.59
N LYS A 250 -12.53 -16.65 29.47
CA LYS A 250 -13.92 -16.34 29.15
C LYS A 250 -14.69 -17.64 28.99
N SER A 251 -15.61 -17.92 29.90
CA SER A 251 -16.51 -19.07 29.81
C SER A 251 -17.80 -18.65 29.12
N GLU A 252 -18.15 -19.32 28.02
CA GLU A 252 -19.39 -19.12 27.28
C GLU A 252 -20.10 -20.45 27.10
N ALA A 253 -21.44 -20.45 27.17
CA ALA A 253 -22.22 -21.65 26.87
C ALA A 253 -22.09 -21.97 25.36
N VAL A 254 -21.66 -23.19 25.05
CA VAL A 254 -21.51 -23.67 23.68
C VAL A 254 -22.58 -24.71 23.39
N VAL A 255 -23.51 -24.38 22.50
CA VAL A 255 -24.49 -25.33 21.95
C VAL A 255 -23.87 -26.00 20.73
N ARG A 256 -23.79 -27.34 20.74
CA ARG A 256 -23.21 -28.16 19.65
C ARG A 256 -24.27 -28.82 18.78
#